data_AF-H1PNS6-F1
#
_entry.id   AF-H1PNS6-F1
#
_cell.length_a   1.000
_cell.length_b   1.000
_cell.length_c   1.000
_cell.angle_alpha   90.00
_cell.angle_beta   90.00
_cell.angle_gamma   90.00
#
_symmetry.space_group_name_H-M   'P 1'
#
loop_
_entity.id
_entity.type
_entity.pdbx_description
1 polymer ?
#
loop_
_entity_poly.entity_id
_entity_poly.type
_entity_poly.pdbx_seq_one_letter_code
_entity_poly.pdbx_strand_id
1 'polypeptide(L)'
;MSIEKNLKYILEEHEVEKAKLERLNNFIHSEEFKLKTDDTQKELISKKFGLLKSYIEVLEEQIKYDKELLENEACYISKDGGSYEELEKKCIK
;
A
#
# COMPACT_ATOMS: atom_id res chain seq x y z
N MET A 1 7.43 3.39 -17.18
CA MET A 1 5.99 3.19 -16.81
C MET A 1 5.50 4.50 -16.25
N SER A 2 4.44 5.10 -16.82
CA SER A 2 3.95 6.44 -16.42
C SER A 2 3.44 6.47 -14.99
N ILE A 3 3.41 7.66 -14.38
CA ILE A 3 2.87 7.87 -13.03
C ILE A 3 1.40 7.46 -12.98
N GLU A 4 0.61 7.79 -14.01
CA GLU A 4 -0.81 7.38 -14.10
C GLU A 4 -0.99 5.86 -14.12
N LYS A 5 -0.16 5.15 -14.92
CA LYS A 5 -0.24 3.70 -15.02
C LYS A 5 0.19 3.05 -13.71
N ASN A 6 1.18 3.63 -13.04
CA ASN A 6 1.58 3.19 -11.72
C ASN A 6 0.49 3.39 -10.66
N LEU A 7 -0.07 4.60 -10.59
CA LEU A 7 -1.12 4.95 -9.65
C LEU A 7 -2.32 4.00 -9.79
N LYS A 8 -2.68 3.64 -11.03
CA LYS A 8 -3.72 2.63 -11.28
C LYS A 8 -3.39 1.29 -10.62
N TYR A 9 -2.17 0.78 -10.78
CA TYR A 9 -1.77 -0.49 -10.17
C TYR A 9 -1.77 -0.43 -8.64
N ILE A 10 -1.29 0.68 -8.06
CA ILE A 10 -1.27 0.85 -6.60
C ILE A 10 -2.69 0.96 -6.03
N LEU A 11 -3.61 1.63 -6.74
CA LEU A 11 -5.02 1.69 -6.33
C LEU A 11 -5.67 0.30 -6.38
N GLU A 12 -5.42 -0.49 -7.44
CA GLU A 12 -5.90 -1.87 -7.53
C GLU A 12 -5.34 -2.75 -6.41
N GLU A 13 -4.04 -2.60 -6.10
CA GLU A 13 -3.38 -3.30 -5.01
C GLU A 13 -3.94 -2.91 -3.64
N HIS A 14 -4.14 -1.62 -3.40
CA HIS A 14 -4.71 -1.09 -2.15
C HIS A 14 -6.09 -1.67 -1.86
N GLU A 15 -6.97 -1.74 -2.85
CA GLU A 15 -8.30 -2.34 -2.70
C GLU A 15 -8.23 -3.84 -2.38
N VAL A 16 -7.36 -4.58 -3.08
CA VAL A 16 -7.16 -6.02 -2.84
C VAL A 16 -6.65 -6.28 -1.42
N GLU A 17 -5.64 -5.52 -0.99
CA GLU A 17 -5.03 -5.69 0.33
C GLU A 17 -5.96 -5.20 1.45
N LYS A 18 -6.76 -4.14 1.25
CA LYS A 18 -7.81 -3.74 2.20
C LYS A 18 -8.88 -4.81 2.39
N ALA A 19 -9.37 -5.41 1.31
CA ALA A 19 -10.35 -6.50 1.40
C ALA A 19 -9.77 -7.71 2.16
N LYS A 20 -8.46 -7.97 2.00
CA LYS A 20 -7.75 -9.03 2.73
C LYS A 20 -7.57 -8.68 4.21
N LEU A 21 -7.27 -7.42 4.53
CA LEU A 21 -7.17 -6.93 5.91
C LEU A 21 -8.52 -7.06 6.62
N GLU A 22 -9.62 -6.71 5.95
CA GLU A 22 -10.97 -6.85 6.50
C GLU A 22 -11.31 -8.32 6.81
N ARG A 23 -11.04 -9.24 5.87
CA ARG A 23 -11.23 -10.68 6.12
C ARG A 23 -10.41 -11.18 7.30
N LEU A 24 -9.15 -10.74 7.40
CA LEU A 24 -8.26 -11.13 8.49
C LEU A 24 -8.71 -10.54 9.83
N ASN A 25 -9.18 -9.30 9.83
CA ASN A 25 -9.76 -8.64 11.00
C ASN A 25 -10.99 -9.42 11.49
N ASN A 26 -11.90 -9.77 10.59
CA ASN A 26 -13.10 -10.53 10.92
C ASN A 26 -12.74 -11.90 11.52
N PHE A 27 -11.74 -12.56 10.96
CA PHE A 27 -11.25 -13.83 11.49
C PHE A 27 -10.66 -13.67 12.90
N ILE A 28 -9.79 -12.68 13.14
CA ILE A 28 -9.17 -12.45 14.46
C ILE A 28 -10.21 -12.14 15.54
N HIS A 29 -11.35 -11.55 15.18
CA HIS A 29 -12.46 -11.28 16.11
C HIS A 29 -13.46 -12.44 16.24
N SER A 30 -13.31 -13.51 15.46
CA SER A 30 -14.20 -14.67 15.48
C SER A 30 -13.96 -15.56 16.71
N GLU A 31 -14.99 -16.32 17.11
CA GLU A 31 -14.86 -17.34 18.15
C GLU A 31 -13.95 -18.51 17.73
N GLU A 32 -13.84 -18.79 16.43
CA GLU A 32 -12.91 -19.80 15.91
C GLU A 32 -11.46 -19.44 16.20
N PHE A 33 -11.09 -18.18 15.99
CA PHE A 33 -9.75 -17.71 16.31
C PHE A 33 -9.46 -17.80 17.81
N LYS A 34 -10.43 -17.45 18.66
CA LYS A 34 -10.24 -17.50 20.12
C LYS A 34 -10.12 -18.93 20.64
N LEU A 35 -11.03 -19.82 20.22
CA LEU A 35 -11.27 -21.11 20.86
C LEU A 35 -10.63 -22.29 20.15
N LYS A 36 -10.38 -22.19 18.83
CA LYS A 36 -9.97 -23.32 17.99
C LYS A 36 -8.61 -23.14 17.32
N THR A 37 -8.00 -21.97 17.44
CA THR A 37 -6.66 -21.69 16.91
C THR A 37 -5.63 -21.79 18.04
N ASP A 38 -4.55 -22.53 17.80
CA ASP A 38 -3.46 -22.66 18.76
C ASP A 38 -2.63 -21.37 18.87
N ASP A 39 -1.84 -21.24 19.93
CA ASP A 39 -1.12 -20.01 20.23
C ASP A 39 -0.08 -19.65 19.16
N THR A 40 0.55 -20.64 18.51
CA THR A 40 1.52 -20.38 17.44
C THR A 40 0.80 -19.81 16.21
N GLN A 41 -0.33 -20.39 15.82
CA GLN A 41 -1.13 -19.85 14.73
C GLN A 41 -1.69 -18.46 15.05
N LYS A 42 -2.15 -18.23 16.29
CA LYS A 42 -2.61 -16.90 16.73
C LYS A 42 -1.51 -15.86 16.55
N GLU A 43 -0.29 -16.15 17.00
CA GLU A 43 0.85 -15.24 16.86
C GLU A 43 1.15 -14.94 15.39
N LEU A 44 1.22 -15.97 14.53
CA LEU A 44 1.47 -15.81 13.10
C LEU A 44 0.38 -14.98 12.40
N ILE A 45 -0.89 -15.23 12.73
CA ILE A 45 -2.03 -14.51 12.18
C ILE A 45 -2.04 -13.04 12.62
N SER A 46 -1.80 -12.76 13.90
CA SER A 46 -1.67 -11.39 14.41
C SER A 46 -0.49 -10.66 13.77
N LYS A 47 0.65 -11.33 13.55
CA LYS A 47 1.80 -10.75 12.84
C LYS A 47 1.47 -10.44 11.38
N LYS A 48 0.79 -11.34 10.67
CA LYS A 48 0.30 -11.10 9.30
C LYS A 48 -0.64 -9.91 9.25
N PHE A 49 -1.53 -9.76 10.23
CA PHE A 49 -2.44 -8.62 10.33
C PHE A 49 -1.69 -7.30 10.51
N GLY A 50 -0.73 -7.25 11.42
CA GLY A 50 0.11 -6.05 11.61
C GLY A 50 0.90 -5.67 10.36
N LEU A 51 1.57 -6.65 9.72
CA LEU A 51 2.34 -6.41 8.50
C LEU A 51 1.46 -5.91 7.35
N LEU A 52 0.28 -6.52 7.16
CA LEU A 52 -0.65 -6.10 6.12
C LEU A 52 -1.18 -4.69 6.35
N LYS A 53 -1.50 -4.36 7.61
CA LYS A 53 -1.93 -3.01 7.98
C LYS A 53 -0.85 -1.98 7.66
N SER A 54 0.39 -2.21 8.08
CA SER A 54 1.51 -1.30 7.77
C SER A 54 1.79 -1.22 6.27
N TYR A 55 1.61 -2.30 5.52
CA TYR A 55 1.75 -2.27 4.07
C TYR A 55 0.70 -1.36 3.41
N ILE A 56 -0.56 -1.45 3.84
CA ILE A 56 -1.64 -0.58 3.36
C ILE A 56 -1.36 0.89 3.68
N GLU A 57 -0.84 1.20 4.87
CA GLU A 57 -0.43 2.57 5.24
C GLU A 57 0.63 3.11 4.26
N VAL A 58 1.62 2.30 3.88
CA VAL A 58 2.63 2.68 2.87
C VAL A 58 2.01 2.88 1.49
N LEU A 59 1.06 2.03 1.07
CA LEU A 59 0.33 2.21 -0.19
C LEU A 59 -0.45 3.53 -0.19
N GLU A 60 -1.07 3.91 0.92
CA GLU A 60 -1.80 5.18 1.05
C GLU A 60 -0.86 6.39 0.95
N GLU A 61 0.32 6.32 1.57
CA GLU A 61 1.36 7.35 1.43
C GLU A 61 1.83 7.47 -0.03
N GLN A 62 2.02 6.34 -0.71
CA GLN A 62 2.45 6.32 -2.10
C GLN A 62 1.37 6.85 -3.06
N ILE A 63 0.10 6.48 -2.85
CA ILE A 63 -1.04 7.02 -3.60
C ILE A 63 -1.12 8.53 -3.44
N LYS A 64 -0.96 9.03 -2.21
CA LYS A 64 -0.97 10.47 -1.92
C LYS A 64 0.16 11.17 -2.66
N TYR A 65 1.37 10.65 -2.57
CA TYR A 65 2.55 11.19 -3.26
C TYR A 65 2.35 11.23 -4.79
N ASP A 66 1.89 10.13 -5.41
CA ASP A 66 1.67 10.06 -6.85
C ASP A 66 0.55 11.02 -7.31
N LYS A 67 -0.52 11.19 -6.53
CA LYS A 67 -1.57 12.18 -6.81
C LYS A 67 -1.06 13.62 -6.74
N GLU A 68 -0.28 13.96 -5.71
CA GLU A 68 0.31 15.29 -5.56
C GLU A 68 1.26 15.63 -6.72
N LEU A 69 1.97 14.64 -7.25
CA LEU A 69 2.81 14.81 -8.45
C LEU A 69 1.97 15.10 -9.70
N LEU A 70 0.84 14.42 -9.89
CA LEU A 70 -0.05 14.64 -11.03
C LEU A 70 -0.80 15.98 -10.96
N GLU A 71 -1.21 16.41 -9.76
CA GLU A 71 -2.00 17.64 -9.56
C GLU A 71 -1.16 18.92 -9.66
N ASN A 72 0.10 18.91 -9.23
CA ASN A 72 0.89 20.14 -9.06
C ASN A 72 1.88 20.46 -10.18
N GLU A 73 2.01 19.64 -11.22
CA GLU A 73 3.16 19.70 -12.18
C GLU A 73 4.52 19.89 -11.45
N ALA A 74 4.63 19.42 -10.20
CA ALA A 74 5.69 19.84 -9.31
C ALA A 74 7.01 19.18 -9.72
N CYS A 75 7.94 19.98 -10.24
CA CYS A 75 9.24 19.53 -10.72
C CYS A 75 10.04 18.84 -9.61
N TYR A 76 10.08 17.51 -9.66
CA TYR A 76 10.83 16.75 -8.68
C TYR A 76 12.26 16.51 -9.16
N ILE A 77 13.24 17.04 -8.42
CA ILE A 77 14.65 16.71 -8.59
C ILE A 77 15.00 15.69 -7.51
N SER A 78 15.03 14.40 -7.85
CA SER A 78 15.47 13.37 -6.91
C SER A 78 16.91 13.69 -6.46
N LYS A 79 17.17 13.74 -5.16
CA LYS A 79 18.56 13.89 -4.67
C LYS A 79 19.39 12.63 -4.92
N ASP A 80 18.76 11.44 -4.93
CA ASP A 80 19.49 10.16 -4.89
C ASP A 80 19.01 9.06 -5.88
N GLY A 81 18.17 9.34 -6.90
CA GLY A 81 17.93 8.40 -8.03
C GLY A 81 16.50 8.33 -8.62
N GLY A 82 16.39 8.11 -9.94
CA GLY A 82 15.16 7.85 -10.74
C GLY A 82 14.67 6.38 -10.68
N SER A 83 13.54 5.94 -11.25
CA SER A 83 12.61 6.48 -12.26
C SER A 83 11.18 5.88 -12.05
N TYR A 84 10.08 6.66 -12.14
CA TYR A 84 8.83 6.29 -12.86
C TYR A 84 8.92 6.87 -14.29
N GLU A 85 10.04 6.57 -14.95
CA GLU A 85 10.74 7.38 -15.96
C GLU A 85 10.99 8.84 -15.55
N GLU A 86 11.88 8.94 -14.54
CA GLU A 86 12.58 10.15 -14.06
C GLU A 86 11.65 11.33 -13.86
N LEU A 87 10.57 10.96 -13.18
CA LEU A 87 9.45 11.76 -12.67
C LEU A 87 8.91 12.64 -13.79
N GLU A 88 8.67 11.90 -14.88
CA GLU A 88 8.35 12.19 -16.26
C GLU A 88 9.26 13.18 -17.04
N LYS A 89 10.56 13.21 -16.73
CA LYS A 89 11.65 14.08 -17.27
C LYS A 89 11.71 15.50 -16.67
N LYS A 90 11.65 15.69 -15.34
CA LYS A 90 12.08 16.91 -14.63
C LYS A 90 11.48 18.30 -15.02
N CYS A 91 10.37 18.39 -15.78
CA CYS A 91 9.67 19.61 -16.26
C CYS A 91 10.24 20.35 -17.48
N ILE A 92 9.50 20.40 -18.58
CA ILE A 92 9.68 21.41 -19.65
C ILE A 92 8.33 22.11 -19.86
N LYS A 93 8.38 23.45 -19.87
CA LYS A 93 7.27 24.42 -19.99
C LYS A 93 6.27 24.13 -21.11
#